data_AF-J3LXB9-F1
#
_entry.id   AF-J3LXB9-F1
#
_cell.length_a   1.000
_cell.length_b   1.000
_cell.length_c   1.000
_cell.angle_alpha   90.00
_cell.angle_beta   90.00
_cell.angle_gamma   90.00
#
_symmetry.space_group_name_H-M   'P 1'
#
loop_
_entity.id
_entity.type
_entity.pdbx_description
1 polymer ?
#
loop_
_entity_poly.entity_id
_entity_poly.type
_entity_poly.pdbx_seq_one_letter_code
_entity_poly.pdbx_strand_id
1 'polypeptide(L)'
;MQYGAAAEQPWYMPAAMAAPVVVAETAAERVERLASESAVVVFSVSSCCMCHAVKRLFCGMGVHPTVHELDLDPRGRELERA
;
A
#
# COMPACT_ATOMS: atom_id res chain seq x y z
N MET A 1 -52.43 -27.72 -21.38
CA MET A 1 -51.55 -26.61 -21.78
C MET A 1 -50.27 -26.76 -20.96
N GLN A 2 -49.22 -27.43 -21.46
CA GLN A 2 -48.12 -26.86 -22.27
C GLN A 2 -47.52 -25.64 -21.53
N TYR A 3 -46.24 -25.56 -21.14
CA TYR A 3 -44.95 -26.00 -21.70
C TYR A 3 -43.96 -26.16 -20.51
N GLY A 4 -42.94 -27.02 -20.43
CA GLY A 4 -41.94 -27.43 -21.40
C GLY A 4 -40.54 -26.90 -20.97
N ALA A 5 -39.62 -27.83 -20.66
CA ALA A 5 -38.14 -27.75 -20.71
C ALA A 5 -37.39 -26.59 -20.01
N ALA A 6 -36.56 -26.85 -18.99
CA ALA A 6 -35.20 -27.41 -19.03
C ALA A 6 -34.10 -26.34 -19.18
N ALA A 7 -33.18 -26.41 -18.20
CA ALA A 7 -31.79 -25.99 -18.25
C ALA A 7 -31.49 -24.51 -18.46
N GLU A 8 -30.25 -24.20 -18.06
CA GLU A 8 -29.50 -22.97 -18.27
C GLU A 8 -30.27 -21.71 -17.90
N GLN A 9 -29.91 -21.10 -16.78
CA GLN A 9 -28.98 -20.00 -16.90
C GLN A 9 -28.28 -19.67 -15.56
N PRO A 10 -27.06 -20.21 -15.33
CA PRO A 10 -26.13 -19.84 -14.24
C PRO A 10 -25.36 -18.53 -14.50
N TRP A 11 -25.81 -17.70 -15.43
CA TRP A 11 -25.09 -16.53 -15.96
C TRP A 11 -25.41 -15.17 -15.33
N TYR A 12 -26.09 -15.16 -14.18
CA TYR A 12 -26.29 -13.98 -13.37
C TYR A 12 -25.55 -14.23 -12.06
N MET A 13 -24.24 -14.39 -12.20
CA MET A 13 -23.35 -14.00 -11.14
C MET A 13 -23.39 -12.48 -11.15
N PRO A 14 -23.97 -11.79 -10.14
CA PRO A 14 -23.59 -10.41 -9.95
C PRO A 14 -22.09 -10.46 -9.74
N ALA A 15 -21.36 -9.86 -10.67
CA ALA A 15 -20.06 -9.33 -10.35
C ALA A 15 -20.31 -8.50 -9.10
N ALA A 16 -19.99 -9.09 -7.94
CA ALA A 16 -19.52 -8.35 -6.80
C ALA A 16 -18.32 -7.58 -7.36
N MET A 17 -18.64 -6.45 -8.00
CA MET A 17 -17.73 -5.36 -8.18
C MET A 17 -17.30 -5.14 -6.75
N ALA A 18 -16.08 -5.60 -6.47
CA ALA A 18 -15.40 -5.35 -5.24
C ALA A 18 -15.40 -3.83 -5.10
N ALA A 19 -16.43 -3.32 -4.44
CA ALA A 19 -16.44 -1.97 -3.95
C ALA A 19 -15.13 -1.91 -3.16
N PRO A 20 -14.26 -0.92 -3.41
CA PRO A 20 -13.14 -0.72 -2.52
C PRO A 20 -13.79 -0.50 -1.16
N VAL A 21 -13.68 -1.51 -0.30
CA VAL A 21 -14.01 -1.35 1.10
C VAL A 21 -13.10 -0.21 1.50
N VAL A 22 -13.67 0.96 1.80
CA VAL A 22 -12.94 2.07 2.40
C VAL A 22 -12.62 1.63 3.83
N VAL A 23 -11.73 0.63 3.94
CA VAL A 23 -11.12 0.24 5.20
C VAL A 23 -10.33 1.46 5.61
N ALA A 24 -10.62 1.98 6.81
CA ALA A 24 -9.78 2.98 7.42
C ALA A 24 -8.40 2.36 7.62
N GLU A 25 -7.53 2.49 6.63
CA GLU A 25 -6.20 1.90 6.62
C GLU A 25 -5.39 2.49 7.79
N THR A 26 -5.02 1.62 8.72
CA THR A 26 -4.19 1.99 9.86
C THR A 26 -2.77 2.33 9.41
N ALA A 27 -2.04 3.08 10.22
CA ALA A 27 -0.67 3.44 9.89
C ALA A 27 0.24 2.20 9.74
N ALA A 28 0.03 1.17 10.56
CA ALA A 28 0.75 -0.11 10.48
C ALA A 28 0.46 -0.86 9.18
N GLU A 29 -0.81 -1.04 8.80
CA GLU A 29 -1.19 -1.66 7.51
C GLU A 29 -0.58 -0.91 6.32
N ARG A 30 -0.49 0.42 6.43
CA ARG A 30 0.14 1.26 5.42
C ARG A 30 1.66 1.06 5.34
N VAL A 31 2.34 0.95 6.48
CA VAL A 31 3.78 0.59 6.53
C VAL A 31 4.00 -0.78 5.89
N GLU A 32 3.20 -1.78 6.26
CA GLU A 32 3.30 -3.14 5.73
C GLU A 32 3.11 -3.17 4.21
N ARG A 33 2.11 -2.45 3.70
CA ARG A 33 1.89 -2.34 2.25
C ARG A 33 3.09 -1.72 1.54
N LEU A 34 3.56 -0.56 2.01
CA LEU A 34 4.70 0.14 1.40
C LEU A 34 5.99 -0.69 1.47
N ALA A 35 6.19 -1.43 2.56
CA ALA A 35 7.32 -2.35 2.71
C ALA A 35 7.19 -3.60 1.81
N SER A 36 5.97 -4.04 1.49
CA SER A 36 5.76 -5.19 0.59
C SER A 36 6.01 -4.85 -0.89
N GLU A 37 5.89 -3.58 -1.26
CA GLU A 37 6.11 -3.11 -2.63
C GLU A 37 7.59 -2.93 -2.99
N SER A 38 8.47 -2.76 -2.00
CA SER A 38 9.88 -2.40 -2.19
C SER A 38 10.82 -3.28 -1.39
N ALA A 39 11.96 -3.67 -1.96
CA ALA A 39 12.96 -4.49 -1.25
C ALA A 39 13.53 -3.78 0.00
N VAL A 40 13.66 -2.46 -0.06
CA VAL A 40 14.01 -1.60 1.07
C VAL A 40 13.17 -0.34 0.99
N VAL A 41 12.48 -0.02 2.08
CA VAL A 41 11.76 1.24 2.26
C VAL A 41 12.42 2.04 3.38
N VAL A 42 12.55 3.35 3.21
CA VAL A 42 13.12 4.27 4.18
C VAL A 42 12.11 5.36 4.46
N PHE A 43 11.53 5.34 5.66
CA PHE A 43 10.76 6.45 6.18
C PHE A 43 11.73 7.46 6.80
N SER A 44 11.71 8.70 6.32
CA SER A 44 12.66 9.72 6.72
C SER A 44 12.00 11.05 7.03
N VAL A 45 12.78 11.93 7.64
CA VAL A 45 12.45 13.35 7.83
C VAL A 45 13.45 14.16 7.01
N SER A 46 12.97 15.07 6.17
CA SER A 46 13.81 15.81 5.21
C SER A 46 14.91 16.64 5.89
N SER A 47 14.63 17.15 7.10
CA SER A 47 15.54 17.96 7.91
C SER A 47 16.51 17.16 8.80
N CYS A 48 16.47 15.83 8.77
CA CYS A 48 17.29 14.98 9.63
C CYS A 48 18.62 14.56 8.97
N CYS A 49 19.76 14.93 9.57
CA CYS A 49 21.09 14.58 9.05
C CYS A 49 21.37 13.07 9.00
N MET A 50 20.79 12.29 9.93
CA MET A 50 20.92 10.83 9.92
C MET A 50 20.15 10.20 8.76
N CYS A 51 18.98 10.72 8.41
CA CYS A 51 18.23 10.25 7.25
C CYS A 51 19.03 10.44 5.94
N HIS A 52 19.74 11.56 5.80
CA HIS A 52 20.65 11.78 4.67
C HIS A 52 21.81 10.77 4.65
N ALA A 53 22.39 10.47 5.82
CA ALA A 53 23.46 9.47 5.93
C ALA A 53 22.97 8.07 5.52
N VAL A 54 21.79 7.63 5.99
CA VAL A 54 21.21 6.33 5.66
C VAL A 54 20.88 6.21 4.17
N LYS A 55 20.26 7.23 3.56
CA LYS A 55 20.00 7.26 2.11
C LYS A 55 21.28 7.12 1.30
N ARG A 56 22.34 7.85 1.67
CA ARG A 56 23.66 7.76 1.02
C ARG A 56 24.33 6.42 1.24
N LEU A 57 24.19 5.83 2.42
CA LEU A 57 24.73 4.50 2.72
C LEU A 57 24.12 3.45 1.79
N PHE A 58 22.79 3.41 1.66
CA PHE A 58 22.11 2.47 0.77
C PHE A 58 22.49 2.69 -0.69
N CYS A 59 22.50 3.93 -1.18
CA CYS A 59 22.99 4.23 -2.53
C CYS A 59 24.45 3.81 -2.73
N GLY A 60 25.32 4.01 -1.74
CA GLY A 60 26.72 3.60 -1.77
C GLY A 60 26.93 2.09 -1.82
N MET A 61 25.96 1.32 -1.32
CA MET A 61 25.92 -0.15 -1.43
C MET A 61 25.28 -0.64 -2.74
N GLY A 62 24.89 0.27 -3.65
CA GLY A 62 24.19 -0.07 -4.89
C GLY A 62 22.72 -0.43 -4.71
N VAL A 63 22.14 -0.15 -3.54
CA VAL A 63 20.70 -0.35 -3.27
C VAL A 63 19.94 0.90 -3.69
N HIS A 64 18.75 0.71 -4.28
CA HIS A 64 17.80 1.79 -4.57
C HIS A 64 16.64 1.74 -3.57
N PRO A 65 16.77 2.36 -2.38
CA PRO A 65 15.70 2.36 -1.39
C PRO A 65 14.56 3.30 -1.82
N THR A 66 13.32 2.88 -1.59
CA THR A 66 12.15 3.76 -1.73
C THR A 66 12.07 4.67 -0.51
N VAL A 67 12.06 5.99 -0.71
CA VAL A 67 12.10 6.97 0.38
C VAL A 67 10.76 7.67 0.53
N HIS A 68 10.21 7.68 1.75
CA HIS A 68 9.01 8.43 2.11
C HIS A 68 9.36 9.48 3.17
N GLU A 69 9.24 10.76 2.82
CA GLU A 69 9.46 11.88 3.74
C GLU A 69 8.20 12.14 4.58
N LEU A 70 8.26 11.76 5.86
CA LEU A 70 7.14 11.86 6.81
C LEU A 70 6.77 13.31 7.16
N ASP A 71 7.70 14.24 7.04
CA ASP A 71 7.45 15.66 7.29
C ASP A 71 6.74 16.37 6.13
N LEU A 72 6.75 15.76 4.94
CA LEU A 72 6.04 16.25 3.76
C LEU A 72 4.70 15.54 3.53
N ASP A 73 4.51 14.36 4.13
CA ASP A 73 3.27 13.59 4.01
C ASP A 73 2.23 14.06 5.05
N PRO A 74 0.98 14.36 4.63
CA PRO A 74 -0.07 14.80 5.55
C PRO A 74 -0.45 13.75 6.61
N ARG A 75 -0.20 12.46 6.33
CA ARG A 75 -0.39 11.35 7.27
C ARG A 75 0.96 10.82 7.80
N GLY A 76 2.04 11.58 7.68
CA GLY A 76 3.38 11.15 8.09
C GLY A 76 3.53 11.01 9.61
N ARG A 77 2.83 11.85 10.40
CA ARG A 77 2.80 11.69 11.87
C ARG A 77 2.13 10.40 12.34
N GLU A 78 1.17 9.88 11.58
CA GLU A 78 0.54 8.60 11.90
C GLU A 78 1.52 7.46 11.60
N LEU A 79 2.21 7.53 10.46
CA LEU A 79 3.26 6.57 10.08
C LEU A 79 4.45 6.55 11.04
N GLU A 80 4.87 7.71 11.56
CA GLU A 80 5.96 7.80 12.55
C GLU A 80 5.62 7.04 13.85
N ARG A 81 4.33 6.89 14.16
CA ARG A 81 3.83 6.27 15.40
C ARG A 81 3.38 4.81 15.22
N ALA A 82 3.37 4.32 13.99
CA ALA A 82 3.00 2.94 13.67
C ALA A 82 4.02 1.95 14.25
#